data_AF-A0A914K6U8-F1
#
_entry.id   AF-A0A914K6U8-F1
#
_cell.length_a   1.000
_cell.length_b   1.000
_cell.length_c   1.000
_cell.angle_alpha   90.00
_cell.angle_beta   90.00
_cell.angle_gamma   90.00
#
_symmetry.space_group_name_H-M   'P 1'
#
loop_
_entity.id
_entity.type
_entity.pdbx_description
1 polymer ?
#
loop_
_entity_poly.entity_id
_entity_poly.type
_entity_poly.pdbx_seq_one_letter_code
_entity_poly.pdbx_strand_id
1 'polypeptide(L)'
;MCALHLQNLRRRDQLALCKKYFYIGCALLPFVWLVNFIWFFKVAYKDETFHQQREIRKYVTLSLIGSLVWGVLLLIWNGYFHYFRREYAQYFDYLSFTFPVGYV
;
A
#
# COMPACT_ATOMS: atom_id res chain seq x y z
N MET A 1 6.19 6.13 -19.40
CA MET A 1 6.19 7.61 -19.57
C MET A 1 5.98 8.38 -18.26
N CYS A 2 5.23 7.90 -17.26
CA CYS A 2 4.99 8.66 -16.00
C CYS A 2 6.23 8.92 -15.12
N ALA A 3 7.28 8.09 -15.20
CA ALA A 3 8.47 8.25 -14.35
C ALA A 3 9.36 9.44 -14.73
N LEU A 4 9.35 9.87 -16.01
CA LEU A 4 10.24 10.93 -16.51
C LEU A 4 9.70 12.34 -16.19
N HIS A 5 8.38 12.51 -16.13
CA HIS A 5 7.76 13.81 -15.86
C HIS A 5 7.97 14.27 -14.40
N LEU A 6 8.11 13.35 -13.45
CA LEU A 6 8.29 13.71 -12.04
C LEU A 6 9.66 14.30 -11.68
N GLN A 7 10.68 14.09 -12.52
CA GLN A 7 11.99 14.70 -12.29
C GLN A 7 11.99 16.20 -12.61
N ASN A 8 11.08 16.67 -13.47
CA ASN A 8 10.94 18.08 -13.84
C ASN A 8 9.96 18.86 -12.93
N LEU A 9 9.28 18.20 -11.99
CA LEU A 9 8.34 18.86 -11.08
C LEU A 9 9.09 19.60 -9.96
N ARG A 10 8.57 20.77 -9.57
CA ARG A 10 9.15 21.60 -8.51
C ARG A 10 9.01 20.85 -7.19
N ARG A 11 10.02 20.93 -6.31
CA ARG A 11 10.08 20.19 -5.02
C ARG A 11 8.84 20.29 -4.13
N ARG A 12 8.06 21.38 -4.22
CA ARG A 12 6.79 21.55 -3.49
C ARG A 12 5.68 20.63 -4.01
N ASP A 13 5.66 20.36 -5.31
CA ASP A 13 4.66 19.51 -5.95
C ASP A 13 4.90 18.04 -5.59
N GLN A 14 6.16 17.64 -5.38
CA GLN A 14 6.52 16.31 -4.89
C GLN A 14 5.95 16.04 -3.48
N LEU A 15 6.01 17.01 -2.57
CA LEU A 15 5.40 16.88 -1.23
C LEU A 15 3.86 16.78 -1.33
N ALA A 16 3.24 17.61 -2.18
CA ALA A 16 1.79 17.58 -2.39
C ALA A 16 1.33 16.23 -2.96
N LEU A 17 2.07 15.67 -3.91
CA LEU A 17 1.84 14.33 -4.46
C LEU A 17 1.97 13.27 -3.36
N CYS A 18 3.07 13.27 -2.60
CA CYS A 18 3.27 12.29 -1.50
C CYS A 18 2.13 12.32 -0.49
N LYS A 19 1.64 13.51 -0.10
CA LYS A 19 0.48 13.64 0.78
C LYS A 19 -0.79 13.10 0.12
N LYS A 20 -1.03 13.40 -1.15
CA LYS A 20 -2.21 12.93 -1.88
C LYS A 20 -2.23 11.40 -2.00
N TYR A 21 -1.10 10.78 -2.36
CA TYR A 21 -0.96 9.32 -2.40
C TYR A 21 -1.12 8.68 -1.01
N PHE A 22 -0.64 9.34 0.04
CA PHE A 22 -0.86 8.89 1.42
C PHE A 22 -2.34 8.86 1.80
N TYR A 23 -3.10 9.93 1.52
CA TYR A 23 -4.55 9.98 1.76
C TYR A 23 -5.33 8.99 0.88
N ILE A 24 -4.93 8.79 -0.37
CA ILE A 24 -5.54 7.76 -1.24
C ILE A 24 -5.28 6.35 -0.65
N GLY A 25 -4.09 6.09 -0.11
CA GLY A 25 -3.80 4.81 0.54
C GLY A 25 -4.63 4.53 1.79
N CYS A 26 -5.12 5.57 2.49
CA CYS A 26 -6.11 5.41 3.57
C CYS A 26 -7.46 4.83 3.09
N ALA A 27 -7.76 4.85 1.78
CA ALA A 27 -8.97 4.27 1.22
C ALA A 27 -8.89 2.73 1.04
N LEU A 28 -8.19 2.01 1.94
CA LEU A 28 -7.96 0.55 1.90
C LEU A 28 -7.10 0.04 0.74
N LEU A 29 -6.21 0.86 0.18
CA LEU A 29 -5.31 0.44 -0.92
C LEU A 29 -3.85 0.31 -0.44
N PRO A 30 -3.43 -0.83 0.14
CA PRO A 30 -2.05 -1.03 0.58
C PRO A 30 -1.03 -0.91 -0.56
N PHE A 31 -1.43 -1.31 -1.77
CA PHE A 31 -0.57 -1.23 -2.95
C PHE A 31 -0.15 0.21 -3.28
N VAL A 32 -1.04 1.19 -3.05
CA VAL A 32 -0.75 2.60 -3.28
C VAL A 32 0.31 3.12 -2.30
N TRP A 33 0.25 2.71 -1.03
CA TRP A 33 1.28 3.05 -0.04
C TRP A 33 2.64 2.46 -0.37
N LEU A 34 2.67 1.24 -0.92
CA LEU A 34 3.90 0.57 -1.35
C LEU A 34 4.55 1.29 -2.54
N VAL A 35 3.77 1.65 -3.56
CA VAL A 35 4.26 2.45 -4.70
C VAL A 35 4.74 3.82 -4.24
N ASN A 36 4.01 4.48 -3.34
CA ASN A 36 4.42 5.76 -2.74
C ASN A 36 5.77 5.61 -2.02
N PHE A 37 5.96 4.53 -1.26
CA PHE A 37 7.22 4.25 -0.58
C PHE A 37 8.37 4.07 -1.59
N ILE A 38 8.27 3.16 -2.56
CA ILE A 38 9.36 2.88 -3.52
C ILE A 38 9.77 4.15 -4.27
N TRP A 39 8.79 4.96 -4.69
CA TRP A 39 9.05 6.14 -5.50
C TRP A 39 9.75 7.23 -4.70
N PHE A 40 9.20 7.57 -3.55
CA PHE A 40 9.74 8.64 -2.71
C PHE A 40 10.95 8.19 -1.88
N PHE A 41 11.19 6.89 -1.69
CA PHE A 41 12.40 6.37 -1.04
C PHE A 41 13.66 6.81 -1.80
N LYS A 42 13.63 6.73 -3.13
CA LYS A 42 14.73 7.19 -4.00
C LYS A 42 14.96 8.70 -3.86
N VAL A 43 13.90 9.50 -3.76
CA VAL A 43 13.99 10.97 -3.59
C VAL A 43 14.40 11.36 -2.15
N ALA A 44 13.98 10.57 -1.17
CA ALA A 44 14.22 10.85 0.25
C ALA A 44 15.63 10.47 0.71
N TYR A 45 16.23 9.44 0.12
CA TYR A 45 17.57 8.95 0.50
C TYR A 45 18.68 9.32 -0.47
N LYS A 46 18.39 9.59 -1.76
CA LYS A 46 19.42 9.81 -2.78
C LYS A 46 19.75 11.30 -3.04
N ASP A 47 18.86 12.23 -2.70
CA ASP A 47 19.12 13.67 -2.82
C ASP A 47 19.64 14.26 -1.49
N GLU A 48 20.69 15.07 -1.55
CA GLU A 48 21.29 15.71 -0.37
C GLU A 48 20.46 16.91 0.14
N THR A 49 20.08 16.82 1.42
CA THR A 49 19.85 17.91 2.39
C THR A 49 18.91 19.07 2.02
N PHE A 50 17.61 18.92 2.32
CA PHE A 50 16.69 20.07 2.49
C PHE A 50 15.68 19.88 3.64
N HIS A 51 15.27 20.99 4.28
CA HIS A 51 14.35 21.00 5.43
C HIS A 51 13.00 20.30 5.15
N GLN A 52 12.51 20.38 3.91
CA GLN A 52 11.24 19.78 3.46
C GLN A 52 11.34 18.25 3.27
N GLN A 53 12.56 17.72 3.12
CA GLN A 53 12.81 16.29 2.95
C GLN A 53 12.55 15.50 4.24
N ARG A 54 12.70 16.15 5.41
CA ARG A 54 12.37 15.55 6.71
C ARG A 54 10.87 15.26 6.85
N GLU A 55 10.02 16.11 6.27
CA GLU A 55 8.59 15.84 6.20
C GLU A 55 8.30 14.67 5.26
N ILE A 56 8.87 14.67 4.05
CA ILE A 56 8.70 13.56 3.09
C ILE A 56 9.11 12.23 3.73
N ARG A 57 10.27 12.16 4.40
CA ARG A 57 10.72 10.96 5.11
C ARG A 57 9.70 10.47 6.13
N LYS A 58 9.11 11.37 6.93
CA LYS A 58 8.05 10.99 7.88
C LYS A 58 6.84 10.38 7.19
N TYR A 59 6.31 11.01 6.14
CA TYR A 59 5.16 10.49 5.40
C TYR A 59 5.46 9.17 4.67
N VAL A 60 6.67 9.01 4.15
CA VAL A 60 7.14 7.77 3.50
C VAL A 60 7.24 6.63 4.51
N THR A 61 7.84 6.86 5.69
CA THR A 61 7.89 5.86 6.77
C THR A 61 6.50 5.49 7.26
N LEU A 62 5.60 6.47 7.41
CA LEU A 62 4.23 6.22 7.84
C LEU A 62 3.43 5.42 6.80
N SER A 63 3.66 5.69 5.50
CA SER A 63 3.09 4.91 4.40
C SER A 63 3.59 3.46 4.43
N LEU A 64 4.88 3.23 4.71
CA LEU A 64 5.44 1.89 4.84
C LEU A 64 4.80 1.12 6.00
N ILE A 65 4.72 1.74 7.17
CA ILE A 65 4.09 1.14 8.36
C ILE A 65 2.64 0.79 8.04
N GLY A 66 1.90 1.73 7.44
CA GLY A 66 0.52 1.48 7.01
C GLY A 66 0.41 0.31 6.04
N SER A 67 1.31 0.21 5.05
CA SER A 67 1.32 -0.89 4.08
C SER A 67 1.59 -2.23 4.74
N LEU A 68 2.50 -2.28 5.73
CA LEU A 68 2.79 -3.49 6.49
C LEU A 68 1.60 -3.91 7.36
N VAL A 69 0.96 -2.96 8.04
CA VAL A 69 -0.24 -3.22 8.86
C VAL A 69 -1.36 -3.78 8.00
N TRP A 70 -1.64 -3.18 6.83
CA TRP A 70 -2.62 -3.73 5.90
C TRP A 70 -2.22 -5.10 5.35
N GLY A 71 -0.94 -5.30 5.03
CA GLY A 71 -0.44 -6.59 4.59
C GLY A 71 -0.69 -7.68 5.62
N VAL A 72 -0.38 -7.42 6.90
CA VAL A 72 -0.63 -8.34 8.01
C VAL A 72 -2.13 -8.57 8.21
N LEU A 73 -2.96 -7.52 8.17
CA LEU A 73 -4.42 -7.65 8.27
C LEU A 73 -4.99 -8.55 7.15
N LEU A 74 -4.54 -8.36 5.91
CA LEU A 74 -4.95 -9.21 4.79
C LEU A 74 -4.46 -10.65 4.96
N LEU A 75 -3.23 -10.86 5.43
CA LEU A 75 -2.71 -12.21 5.69
C LEU A 75 -3.51 -12.92 6.78
N ILE A 76 -3.83 -12.22 7.87
CA ILE A 76 -4.67 -12.76 8.96
C ILE A 76 -6.06 -13.09 8.42
N TRP A 77 -6.67 -12.19 7.63
CA TRP A 77 -7.98 -12.43 7.03
C TRP A 77 -7.97 -13.64 6.08
N ASN A 78 -6.95 -13.76 5.23
CA ASN A 78 -6.80 -14.91 4.34
C ASN A 78 -6.60 -16.21 5.14
N GLY A 79 -5.74 -16.20 6.17
CA GLY A 79 -5.54 -17.36 7.04
C GLY A 79 -6.81 -17.77 7.77
N TYR A 80 -7.56 -16.80 8.31
CA TYR A 80 -8.86 -17.02 8.93
C TYR A 80 -9.86 -17.63 7.94
N PHE A 81 -9.96 -17.08 6.73
CA PHE A 81 -10.83 -17.59 5.68
C PHE A 81 -10.47 -19.02 5.28
N HIS A 82 -9.18 -19.33 5.10
CA HIS A 82 -8.74 -20.68 4.75
C HIS A 82 -8.93 -21.71 5.88
N TYR A 83 -8.76 -21.30 7.13
CA TYR A 83 -8.95 -22.18 8.29
C TYR A 83 -10.44 -22.51 8.50
N PHE A 84 -11.29 -21.48 8.59
CA PHE A 84 -12.72 -21.66 8.85
C PHE A 84 -13.50 -22.22 7.65
N ARG A 85 -13.01 -22.05 6.41
CA ARG A 85 -13.60 -22.70 5.22
C ARG A 85 -13.66 -24.22 5.35
N ARG A 86 -12.72 -24.84 6.08
CA ARG A 86 -12.73 -26.30 6.28
C ARG A 86 -13.84 -26.78 7.21
N GLU A 87 -14.30 -25.93 8.12
CA GLU A 87 -15.19 -26.32 9.22
C GLU A 87 -16.61 -25.76 9.05
N TYR A 88 -16.77 -24.62 8.35
CA TYR A 88 -18.06 -23.93 8.16
C TYR A 88 -18.40 -23.70 6.68
N ALA A 89 -18.29 -24.73 5.85
CA ALA A 89 -18.46 -24.67 4.38
C ALA A 89 -19.70 -23.85 3.93
N GLN A 90 -20.85 -24.02 4.57
CA GLN A 90 -22.11 -23.37 4.17
C GLN A 90 -22.09 -21.82 4.26
N TYR A 91 -21.45 -21.25 5.28
CA TYR A 91 -21.38 -19.78 5.43
C TYR A 91 -20.30 -19.18 4.51
N PHE A 92 -19.20 -19.89 4.31
CA PHE A 92 -18.08 -19.46 3.48
C PHE A 92 -18.33 -19.67 1.99
N ASP A 93 -19.28 -20.52 1.60
CA ASP A 93 -19.72 -20.67 0.21
C ASP A 93 -20.43 -19.41 -0.32
N TYR A 94 -21.25 -18.74 0.50
CA TYR A 94 -21.86 -17.44 0.12
C TYR A 94 -20.82 -16.32 -0.01
N LEU A 95 -19.73 -16.41 0.75
CA LEU A 95 -18.65 -15.42 0.74
C LEU A 95 -17.58 -15.72 -0.33
N SER A 96 -17.61 -16.91 -0.93
CA SER A 96 -16.65 -17.36 -1.93
C SER A 96 -17.06 -16.91 -3.32
N PHE A 97 -16.29 -16.00 -3.92
CA PHE A 97 -16.49 -15.59 -5.30
C PHE A 97 -16.03 -16.65 -6.32
N THR A 98 -14.97 -17.39 -5.99
CA THR A 98 -14.41 -18.46 -6.83
C THR A 98 -14.56 -19.80 -6.14
N PHE A 99 -15.35 -20.69 -6.73
CA PHE A 99 -15.42 -22.09 -6.34
C PHE A 99 -14.34 -22.88 -7.08
N PRO A 100 -13.53 -23.70 -6.40
CA PRO A 100 -12.64 -24.63 -7.09
C PRO A 100 -13.50 -25.70 -7.78
N VAL A 101 -13.49 -25.71 -9.11
CA VAL A 101 -14.17 -26.73 -9.93
C VAL A 101 -13.34 -28.01 -9.81
N GLY A 102 -13.75 -28.94 -8.94
CA GLY A 102 -13.04 -30.21 -8.77
C GLY A 102 -13.16 -30.91 -7.42
N TYR A 103 -13.83 -30.31 -6.43
CA TYR A 103 -14.24 -31.06 -5.24
C TYR A 103 -15.56 -31.79 -5.53
N VAL A 104 -15.47 -33.11 -5.68
CA VAL A 104 -16.60 -34.05 -5.49
C VAL A 104 -16.81 -34.32 -4.01
#